data_AF-A0A3M0ZDM9-F1
#
_entry.id   AF-A0A3M0ZDM9-F1
#
_cell.length_a   1.000
_cell.length_b   1.000
_cell.length_c   1.000
_cell.angle_alpha   90.00
_cell.angle_beta   90.00
_cell.angle_gamma   90.00
#
_symmetry.space_group_name_H-M   'P 1'
#
loop_
_entity.id
_entity.type
_entity.pdbx_description
1 polymer ?
#
loop_
_entity_poly.entity_id
_entity_poly.type
_entity_poly.pdbx_seq_one_letter_code
_entity_poly.pdbx_strand_id
1 'polypeptide(L)'
;HFIELQRAESDGALWLMLHSGSRNLGYRIAEYYHRQAQALNRRMNVNLPSADLAFLPLDDETGQAYFRDMHFALEYAAENRRRMLRVTCDILANVLPGIEFAEFIEIHHNFAAREQCAGQEVIVHRKGATPAFTGMRGIIPGSMGTASYIVEGKGNPLSLNSCSHGAGRRLGRNEACRVLSVEACERAMQGVIHSPWRRQKRSRKKQIGSGLDLSEAPQAYKDIESVLQAESDLVTPLERLKPLAVVKG
;
A
#
# COMPACT_ATOMS: atom_id res chain seq x y z
N HIS A 1 6.37 2.53 1.56
CA HIS A 1 6.43 2.64 3.02
C HIS A 1 6.97 4.00 3.40
N PHE A 2 6.21 4.77 4.17
CA PHE A 2 6.51 6.14 4.55
C PHE A 2 5.65 6.55 5.76
N ILE A 3 6.04 7.64 6.40
CA ILE A 3 5.20 8.45 7.29
C ILE A 3 5.03 9.80 6.59
N GLU A 4 3.81 10.29 6.49
CA GLU A 4 3.50 11.53 5.79
C GLU A 4 2.58 12.41 6.64
N LEU A 5 2.97 13.67 6.81
CA LEU A 5 2.12 14.73 7.35
C LEU A 5 1.43 15.43 6.19
N GLN A 6 0.12 15.57 6.26
CA GLN A 6 -0.71 16.12 5.19
C GLN A 6 -1.65 17.18 5.75
N ARG A 7 -2.17 18.02 4.86
CA ARG A 7 -3.19 19.03 5.17
C ARG A 7 -4.46 18.70 4.39
N ALA A 8 -5.59 18.66 5.08
CA ALA A 8 -6.91 18.61 4.47
C ALA A 8 -7.18 19.90 3.69
N GLU A 9 -7.74 19.77 2.49
CA GLU A 9 -8.09 20.93 1.68
C GLU A 9 -9.38 21.60 2.16
N SER A 10 -10.29 20.86 2.82
CA SER A 10 -11.58 21.39 3.26
C SER A 10 -11.48 22.40 4.42
N ASP A 11 -10.74 22.05 5.48
CA ASP A 11 -10.70 22.79 6.73
C ASP A 11 -9.27 23.12 7.21
N GLY A 12 -8.26 22.57 6.52
CA GLY A 12 -6.86 22.75 6.88
C GLY A 12 -6.36 21.86 8.02
N ALA A 13 -7.16 20.90 8.50
CA ALA A 13 -6.76 19.95 9.52
C ALA A 13 -5.52 19.15 9.10
N LEU A 14 -4.69 18.78 10.08
CA LEU A 14 -3.50 17.98 9.84
C LEU A 14 -3.84 16.49 9.93
N TRP A 15 -3.35 15.74 8.94
CA TRP A 15 -3.50 14.30 8.84
C TRP A 15 -2.13 13.63 8.91
N LEU A 16 -2.05 12.57 9.72
CA LEU A 16 -0.86 11.72 9.80
C LEU A 16 -1.14 10.39 9.11
N MET A 17 -0.46 10.15 7.98
CA MET A 17 -0.56 8.89 7.26
C MET A 17 0.68 8.03 7.47
N LEU A 18 0.48 6.76 7.81
CA LEU A 18 1.54 5.76 7.89
C LEU A 18 1.27 4.63 6.90
N HIS A 19 2.19 4.44 5.96
CA HIS A 19 2.18 3.30 5.05
C HIS A 19 3.28 2.30 5.44
N SER A 20 2.88 1.16 6.01
CA SER A 20 3.79 0.06 6.34
C SER A 20 3.08 -1.29 6.35
N GLY A 21 3.86 -2.37 6.34
CA GLY A 21 3.36 -3.74 6.32
C GLY A 21 4.08 -4.65 7.31
N SER A 22 4.01 -5.95 7.06
CA SER A 22 4.55 -7.03 7.90
C SER A 22 6.08 -7.16 7.88
N ARG A 23 6.80 -6.17 7.34
CA ARG A 23 8.25 -6.18 7.15
C ARG A 23 8.72 -7.46 6.44
N ASN A 24 9.88 -8.00 6.81
CA ASN A 24 10.41 -9.22 6.19
C ASN A 24 9.64 -10.49 6.59
N LEU A 25 8.90 -10.48 7.70
CA LEU A 25 8.17 -11.64 8.21
C LEU A 25 7.15 -12.16 7.19
N GLY A 26 6.21 -11.30 6.76
CA GLY A 26 5.20 -11.71 5.78
C GLY A 26 5.79 -12.10 4.42
N TYR A 27 6.92 -11.50 4.02
CA TYR A 27 7.64 -11.93 2.83
C TYR A 27 8.18 -13.36 2.96
N ARG A 28 8.76 -13.71 4.11
CA ARG A 28 9.26 -15.08 4.37
C ARG A 28 8.13 -16.10 4.43
N ILE A 29 7.00 -15.75 5.04
CA ILE A 29 5.79 -16.59 5.06
C ILE A 29 5.32 -16.85 3.63
N ALA A 30 5.12 -15.79 2.83
CA ALA A 30 4.68 -15.91 1.44
C ALA A 30 5.66 -16.75 0.59
N GLU A 31 6.97 -16.51 0.72
CA GLU A 31 8.00 -17.26 0.00
C GLU A 31 7.98 -18.76 0.35
N TYR A 32 7.85 -19.09 1.64
CA TYR A 32 7.79 -20.45 2.13
C TYR A 32 6.58 -21.19 1.54
N TYR A 33 5.38 -20.64 1.67
CA TYR A 33 4.15 -21.26 1.16
C TYR A 33 4.07 -21.28 -0.36
N HIS A 34 4.64 -20.29 -1.05
CA HIS A 34 4.69 -20.29 -2.51
C HIS A 34 5.51 -21.47 -3.05
N ARG A 35 6.65 -21.81 -2.43
CA ARG A 35 7.44 -22.99 -2.82
C ARG A 35 6.66 -24.29 -2.61
N GLN A 36 5.90 -24.38 -1.51
CA GLN A 36 5.04 -25.53 -1.25
C GLN A 36 3.91 -25.63 -2.28
N ALA A 37 3.27 -24.50 -2.61
CA ALA A 37 2.26 -24.43 -3.66
C ALA A 37 2.82 -24.93 -4.99
N GLN A 38 3.99 -24.45 -5.40
CA GLN A 38 4.64 -24.89 -6.65
C GLN A 38 4.94 -26.39 -6.64
N ALA A 39 5.42 -26.95 -5.52
CA ALA A 39 5.67 -28.38 -5.40
C ALA A 39 4.38 -29.20 -5.48
N LEU A 40 3.31 -28.77 -4.78
CA LEU A 40 2.01 -29.43 -4.79
C LEU A 40 1.37 -29.42 -6.19
N ASN A 41 1.34 -28.26 -6.85
CA ASN A 41 0.74 -28.10 -8.17
C ASN A 41 1.46 -28.94 -9.23
N ARG A 42 2.80 -29.08 -9.13
CA ARG A 42 3.57 -30.00 -9.97
C ARG A 42 3.20 -31.46 -9.72
N ARG A 43 3.05 -31.89 -8.45
CA ARG A 43 2.65 -33.26 -8.10
C ARG A 43 1.24 -33.60 -8.59
N MET A 44 0.33 -32.64 -8.53
CA MET A 44 -1.05 -32.76 -9.03
C MET A 44 -1.14 -32.64 -10.56
N ASN A 45 -0.03 -32.41 -11.27
CA ASN A 45 0.03 -32.15 -12.71
C ASN A 45 -0.94 -31.04 -13.16
N VAL A 46 -1.10 -29.99 -12.35
CA VAL A 46 -1.93 -28.84 -12.70
C VAL A 46 -1.24 -28.03 -13.80
N ASN A 47 -1.94 -27.81 -14.92
CA ASN A 47 -1.46 -26.96 -16.00
C ASN A 47 -1.72 -25.49 -15.68
N LEU A 48 -0.72 -24.77 -15.18
CA LEU A 48 -0.82 -23.34 -14.85
C LEU A 48 -0.25 -22.46 -15.97
N PRO A 49 -0.87 -21.30 -16.27
CA PRO A 49 -0.28 -20.32 -17.19
C PRO A 49 1.09 -19.79 -16.75
N SER A 50 1.36 -19.80 -15.45
CA SER A 50 2.65 -19.44 -14.85
C SER A 50 2.84 -20.17 -13.53
N ALA A 51 4.09 -20.55 -13.21
CA ALA A 51 4.44 -21.10 -11.90
C ALA A 51 4.21 -20.10 -10.74
N ASP A 52 4.14 -18.80 -11.04
CA ASP A 52 3.83 -17.75 -10.06
C ASP A 52 2.35 -17.72 -9.67
N LEU A 53 1.49 -18.46 -10.38
CA LEU A 53 0.06 -18.64 -10.08
C LEU A 53 -0.22 -19.94 -9.29
N ALA A 54 0.82 -20.58 -8.74
CA ALA A 54 0.64 -21.75 -7.89
C ALA A 54 -0.19 -21.43 -6.65
N PHE A 55 -1.11 -22.33 -6.31
CA PHE A 55 -2.08 -22.15 -5.22
C PHE A 55 -2.03 -23.30 -4.21
N LEU A 56 -2.59 -23.07 -3.02
CA LEU A 56 -2.84 -24.10 -2.02
C LEU A 56 -4.35 -24.24 -1.83
N PRO A 57 -4.94 -25.42 -2.02
CA PRO A 57 -6.34 -25.67 -1.67
C PRO A 57 -6.60 -25.42 -0.18
N LEU A 58 -7.75 -24.85 0.20
CA LEU A 58 -8.06 -24.59 1.62
C LEU A 58 -8.59 -25.80 2.39
N ASP A 59 -8.92 -26.88 1.69
CA ASP A 59 -9.17 -28.20 2.27
C ASP A 59 -7.87 -28.98 2.54
N ASP A 60 -6.72 -28.51 2.04
CA ASP A 60 -5.39 -29.04 2.35
C ASP A 60 -4.81 -28.43 3.62
N GLU A 61 -4.12 -29.25 4.42
CA GLU A 61 -3.47 -28.82 5.68
C GLU A 61 -2.48 -27.66 5.46
N THR A 62 -1.72 -27.69 4.36
CA THR A 62 -0.76 -26.64 4.00
C THR A 62 -1.49 -25.34 3.65
N GLY A 63 -2.64 -25.42 2.97
CA GLY A 63 -3.44 -24.25 2.65
C GLY A 63 -4.07 -23.61 3.89
N GLN A 64 -4.55 -24.42 4.82
CA GLN A 64 -5.05 -23.95 6.12
C GLN A 64 -3.94 -23.30 6.96
N ALA A 65 -2.75 -23.92 6.95
CA ALA A 65 -1.58 -23.37 7.62
C ALA A 65 -1.14 -22.03 7.00
N TYR A 66 -1.12 -21.91 5.68
CA TYR A 66 -0.85 -20.64 4.99
C TYR A 66 -1.86 -19.58 5.39
N PHE A 67 -3.16 -19.91 5.38
CA PHE A 67 -4.21 -18.96 5.69
C PHE A 67 -4.05 -18.42 7.12
N ARG A 68 -3.79 -19.29 8.10
CA ARG A 68 -3.50 -18.90 9.49
C ARG A 68 -2.25 -18.02 9.58
N ASP A 69 -1.15 -18.41 8.97
CA ASP A 69 0.12 -17.69 9.08
C ASP A 69 0.08 -16.33 8.34
N MET A 70 -0.70 -16.24 7.25
CA MET A 70 -1.03 -14.97 6.60
C MET A 70 -1.78 -14.05 7.57
N HIS A 71 -2.80 -14.55 8.29
CA HIS A 71 -3.52 -13.75 9.28
C HIS A 71 -2.60 -13.29 10.42
N PHE A 72 -1.70 -14.14 10.91
CA PHE A 72 -0.67 -13.73 11.85
C PHE A 72 0.22 -12.60 11.28
N ALA A 73 0.59 -12.65 10.00
CA ALA A 73 1.34 -11.58 9.36
C ALA A 73 0.54 -10.26 9.26
N LEU A 74 -0.78 -10.32 9.12
CA LEU A 74 -1.66 -9.14 9.14
C LEU A 74 -1.70 -8.51 10.54
N GLU A 75 -1.90 -9.32 11.59
CA GLU A 75 -1.87 -8.85 12.98
C GLU A 75 -0.52 -8.23 13.33
N TYR A 76 0.57 -8.88 12.93
CA TYR A 76 1.92 -8.31 13.08
C TYR A 76 2.06 -6.97 12.35
N ALA A 77 1.53 -6.85 11.13
CA ALA A 77 1.58 -5.61 10.37
C ALA A 77 0.78 -4.49 11.05
N ALA A 78 -0.39 -4.81 11.61
CA ALA A 78 -1.23 -3.87 12.36
C ALA A 78 -0.51 -3.40 13.64
N GLU A 79 0.02 -4.30 14.45
CA GLU A 79 0.77 -3.93 15.67
C GLU A 79 2.04 -3.12 15.33
N ASN A 80 2.74 -3.49 14.25
CA ASN A 80 3.86 -2.71 13.76
C ASN A 80 3.44 -1.27 13.41
N ARG A 81 2.33 -1.08 12.69
CA ARG A 81 1.77 0.25 12.40
C ARG A 81 1.37 1.00 13.66
N ARG A 82 0.68 0.35 14.59
CA ARG A 82 0.26 0.94 15.86
C ARG A 82 1.43 1.47 16.68
N ARG A 83 2.53 0.70 16.76
CA ARG A 83 3.76 1.14 17.45
C ARG A 83 4.43 2.32 16.77
N MET A 84 4.55 2.30 15.45
CA MET A 84 5.11 3.41 14.67
C MET A 84 4.26 4.68 14.81
N LEU A 85 2.92 4.56 14.72
CA LEU A 85 2.00 5.67 14.94
C LEU A 85 2.15 6.23 16.36
N ARG A 86 2.16 5.39 17.40
CA ARG A 86 2.36 5.85 18.78
C ARG A 86 3.61 6.71 18.92
N VAL A 87 4.77 6.22 18.45
CA VAL A 87 6.03 6.98 18.52
C VAL A 87 5.92 8.29 17.74
N THR A 88 5.25 8.28 16.59
CA THR A 88 5.08 9.48 15.76
C THR A 88 4.16 10.50 16.43
N CYS A 89 3.05 10.05 17.02
CA CYS A 89 2.14 10.90 17.79
C CYS A 89 2.85 11.50 19.01
N ASP A 90 3.64 10.71 19.74
CA ASP A 90 4.42 11.20 20.89
C ASP A 90 5.42 12.30 20.46
N ILE A 91 6.08 12.13 19.31
CA ILE A 91 6.97 13.16 18.74
C ILE A 91 6.19 14.42 18.38
N LEU A 92 5.04 14.28 17.72
CA LEU A 92 4.22 15.42 17.32
C LEU A 92 3.67 16.18 18.53
N ALA A 93 3.21 15.48 19.56
CA ALA A 93 2.69 16.10 20.78
C ALA A 93 3.76 16.89 21.55
N ASN A 94 5.03 16.45 21.49
CA ASN A 94 6.14 17.19 22.07
C ASN A 94 6.47 18.49 21.29
N VAL A 95 6.32 18.47 19.96
CA VAL A 95 6.62 19.63 19.09
C VAL A 95 5.43 20.60 19.02
N LEU A 96 4.20 20.09 19.11
CA LEU A 96 2.95 20.83 19.06
C LEU A 96 2.15 20.56 20.34
N PRO A 97 2.43 21.28 21.44
CA PRO A 97 1.71 21.09 22.69
C PRO A 97 0.21 21.34 22.53
N GLY A 98 -0.62 20.46 23.11
CA GLY A 98 -2.08 20.61 23.14
C GLY A 98 -2.81 20.07 21.90
N ILE A 99 -2.14 19.36 20.98
CA ILE A 99 -2.83 18.64 19.92
C ILE A 99 -3.57 17.41 20.45
N GLU A 100 -4.67 17.09 19.80
CA GLU A 100 -5.43 15.87 20.03
C GLU A 100 -5.43 15.00 18.78
N PHE A 101 -5.51 13.68 18.95
CA PHE A 101 -5.57 12.73 17.86
C PHE A 101 -6.95 12.09 17.80
N ALA A 102 -7.60 12.21 16.64
CA ALA A 102 -8.87 11.54 16.37
C ALA A 102 -8.68 10.03 16.16
N GLU A 103 -9.79 9.32 15.96
CA GLU A 103 -9.78 7.89 15.64
C GLU A 103 -8.99 7.60 14.36
N PHE A 104 -8.25 6.49 14.38
CA PHE A 104 -7.44 6.04 13.26
C PHE A 104 -8.30 5.33 12.21
N ILE A 105 -8.01 5.61 10.94
CA ILE A 105 -8.46 4.79 9.82
C ILE A 105 -7.34 3.80 9.51
N GLU A 106 -7.62 2.50 9.56
CA GLU A 106 -6.64 1.44 9.32
C GLU A 106 -7.14 0.45 8.27
N ILE A 107 -6.30 0.17 7.26
CA ILE A 107 -6.67 -0.67 6.12
C ILE A 107 -5.49 -1.53 5.67
N HIS A 108 -5.78 -2.82 5.43
CA HIS A 108 -4.88 -3.72 4.73
C HIS A 108 -5.16 -3.71 3.22
N HIS A 109 -4.11 -3.82 2.41
CA HIS A 109 -4.23 -3.83 0.94
C HIS A 109 -3.55 -5.04 0.26
N ASN A 110 -3.03 -5.99 1.05
CA ASN A 110 -2.41 -7.23 0.58
C ASN A 110 -2.79 -8.37 1.52
N PHE A 111 -3.86 -9.08 1.21
CA PHE A 111 -4.38 -10.18 2.04
C PHE A 111 -5.43 -11.00 1.27
N ALA A 112 -5.80 -12.14 1.83
CA ALA A 112 -7.00 -12.87 1.44
C ALA A 112 -7.95 -12.99 2.65
N ALA A 113 -9.26 -13.00 2.43
CA ALA A 113 -10.25 -13.13 3.50
C ALA A 113 -11.46 -13.93 3.04
N ARG A 114 -12.11 -14.63 3.99
CA ARG A 114 -13.43 -15.23 3.79
C ARG A 114 -14.49 -14.13 3.76
N GLU A 115 -15.24 -14.03 2.68
CA GLU A 115 -16.29 -13.02 2.50
C GLU A 115 -17.52 -13.62 1.82
N GLN A 116 -18.68 -13.03 2.07
CA GLN A 116 -19.93 -13.37 1.39
C GLN A 116 -20.06 -12.52 0.12
N CYS A 117 -20.11 -13.17 -1.03
CA CYS A 117 -20.26 -12.53 -2.35
C CYS A 117 -21.36 -13.24 -3.13
N ALA A 118 -22.38 -12.50 -3.57
CA ALA A 118 -23.52 -13.04 -4.31
C ALA A 118 -24.19 -14.28 -3.65
N GLY A 119 -24.24 -14.30 -2.31
CA GLY A 119 -24.82 -15.41 -1.53
C GLY A 119 -23.91 -16.64 -1.37
N GLN A 120 -22.64 -16.55 -1.77
CA GLN A 120 -21.65 -17.61 -1.59
C GLN A 120 -20.49 -17.14 -0.71
N GLU A 121 -20.01 -18.05 0.16
CA GLU A 121 -18.75 -17.83 0.86
C GLU A 121 -17.59 -18.06 -0.11
N VAL A 122 -16.72 -17.06 -0.25
CA VAL A 122 -15.55 -17.09 -1.13
C VAL A 122 -14.32 -16.54 -0.43
N ILE A 123 -13.14 -16.82 -1.00
CA ILE A 123 -11.88 -16.24 -0.55
C ILE A 123 -11.50 -15.09 -1.47
N VAL A 124 -11.75 -13.87 -1.02
CA VAL A 124 -11.40 -12.66 -1.78
C VAL A 124 -9.92 -12.36 -1.58
N HIS A 125 -9.16 -12.43 -2.67
CA HIS A 125 -7.73 -12.11 -2.69
C HIS A 125 -7.53 -10.66 -3.13
N ARG A 126 -6.97 -9.83 -2.24
CA ARG A 126 -6.62 -8.44 -2.54
C ARG A 126 -5.10 -8.29 -2.56
N LYS A 127 -4.56 -7.85 -3.70
CA LYS A 127 -3.14 -7.49 -3.86
C LYS A 127 -3.05 -6.12 -4.51
N GLY A 128 -2.73 -5.10 -3.72
CA GLY A 128 -2.82 -3.71 -4.16
C GLY A 128 -4.27 -3.24 -4.36
N ALA A 129 -5.19 -3.74 -3.54
CA ALA A 129 -6.60 -3.34 -3.50
C ALA A 129 -7.08 -3.30 -2.05
N THR A 130 -8.06 -2.47 -1.74
CA THR A 130 -8.63 -2.35 -0.39
C THR A 130 -10.12 -2.69 -0.38
N PRO A 131 -10.69 -3.14 0.75
CA PRO A 131 -12.13 -3.25 0.90
C PRO A 131 -12.80 -1.87 0.82
N ALA A 132 -13.97 -1.82 0.19
CA ALA A 132 -14.76 -0.64 -0.11
C ALA A 132 -16.26 -0.95 0.05
N PHE A 133 -16.64 -1.59 1.16
CA PHE A 133 -18.04 -1.79 1.52
C PHE A 133 -18.77 -0.46 1.68
N THR A 134 -20.10 -0.45 1.48
CA THR A 134 -20.91 0.76 1.62
C THR A 134 -20.69 1.44 2.98
N GLY A 135 -20.30 2.71 2.99
CA GLY A 135 -20.05 3.48 4.20
C GLY A 135 -18.67 3.24 4.86
N MET A 136 -17.87 2.31 4.34
CA MET A 136 -16.54 2.03 4.90
C MET A 136 -15.56 3.15 4.52
N ARG A 137 -14.91 3.75 5.51
CA ARG A 137 -13.85 4.74 5.27
C ARG A 137 -12.60 4.07 4.69
N GLY A 138 -12.12 4.63 3.59
CA GLY A 138 -10.97 4.20 2.80
C GLY A 138 -9.83 5.21 2.86
N ILE A 139 -8.62 4.76 2.49
CA ILE A 139 -7.45 5.63 2.29
C ILE A 139 -6.81 5.25 0.96
N ILE A 140 -6.68 6.23 0.06
CA ILE A 140 -6.08 6.05 -1.25
C ILE A 140 -4.88 7.01 -1.39
N PRO A 141 -3.66 6.56 -1.03
CA PRO A 141 -2.46 7.35 -1.18
C PRO A 141 -2.09 7.60 -2.64
N GLY A 142 -1.66 8.82 -2.95
CA GLY A 142 -1.03 9.15 -4.22
C GLY A 142 0.43 8.70 -4.25
N SER A 143 1.32 9.69 -4.25
CA SER A 143 2.78 9.57 -4.24
C SER A 143 3.35 10.60 -3.26
N MET A 144 4.66 10.58 -3.03
CA MET A 144 5.30 11.48 -2.05
C MET A 144 5.09 12.99 -2.31
N GLY A 145 4.67 13.38 -3.52
CA GLY A 145 4.45 14.77 -3.90
C GLY A 145 3.04 15.05 -4.46
N THR A 146 2.13 14.08 -4.42
CA THR A 146 0.76 14.26 -4.94
C THR A 146 -0.26 14.01 -3.85
N ALA A 147 -1.49 14.48 -4.06
CA ALA A 147 -2.55 14.30 -3.09
C ALA A 147 -2.83 12.83 -2.75
N SER A 148 -3.30 12.61 -1.53
CA SER A 148 -3.95 11.38 -1.10
C SER A 148 -5.43 11.66 -0.79
N TYR A 149 -6.23 10.61 -0.67
CA TYR A 149 -7.66 10.75 -0.46
C TYR A 149 -8.17 9.91 0.70
N ILE A 150 -9.05 10.51 1.51
CA ILE A 150 -9.98 9.76 2.34
C ILE A 150 -11.24 9.56 1.51
N VAL A 151 -11.72 8.33 1.48
CA VAL A 151 -12.87 7.96 0.65
C VAL A 151 -13.90 7.19 1.47
N GLU A 152 -15.09 7.04 0.92
CA GLU A 152 -16.12 6.13 1.40
C GLU A 152 -16.40 5.07 0.35
N GLY A 153 -16.45 3.79 0.75
CA GLY A 153 -16.81 2.70 -0.14
C GLY A 153 -18.27 2.77 -0.57
N LYS A 154 -18.54 2.42 -1.84
CA LYS A 154 -19.90 2.32 -2.39
C LYS A 154 -20.49 0.91 -2.30
N GLY A 155 -19.67 -0.10 -1.98
CA GLY A 155 -20.10 -1.50 -1.91
C GLY A 155 -20.48 -2.09 -3.26
N ASN A 156 -19.68 -1.78 -4.30
CA ASN A 156 -19.95 -2.31 -5.64
C ASN A 156 -19.69 -3.85 -5.67
N PRO A 157 -20.72 -4.67 -5.94
CA PRO A 157 -20.56 -6.12 -5.94
C PRO A 157 -19.71 -6.63 -7.11
N LEU A 158 -19.64 -5.89 -8.24
CA LEU A 158 -18.81 -6.27 -9.39
C LEU A 158 -17.32 -6.19 -9.08
N SER A 159 -16.92 -5.35 -8.12
CA SER A 159 -15.54 -5.27 -7.64
C SER A 159 -15.28 -6.12 -6.38
N LEU A 160 -16.21 -7.00 -6.00
CA LEU A 160 -16.16 -7.73 -4.73
C LEU A 160 -15.99 -6.76 -3.54
N ASN A 161 -16.73 -5.65 -3.58
CA ASN A 161 -16.66 -4.58 -2.58
C ASN A 161 -15.22 -4.10 -2.35
N SER A 162 -14.48 -3.84 -3.44
CA SER A 162 -13.08 -3.43 -3.38
C SER A 162 -12.81 -2.19 -4.22
N CYS A 163 -11.76 -1.45 -3.89
CA CYS A 163 -11.23 -0.33 -4.68
C CYS A 163 -9.70 -0.34 -4.73
N SER A 164 -9.12 0.65 -5.40
CA SER A 164 -7.68 0.84 -5.46
C SER A 164 -7.06 1.05 -4.07
N HIS A 165 -5.75 0.80 -3.95
CA HIS A 165 -4.99 1.08 -2.73
C HIS A 165 -4.12 2.33 -2.86
N GLY A 166 -4.19 3.02 -4.00
CA GLY A 166 -3.31 4.14 -4.35
C GLY A 166 -3.07 4.26 -5.85
N ALA A 167 -2.27 5.26 -6.23
CA ALA A 167 -2.01 5.61 -7.63
C ALA A 167 -1.46 4.44 -8.48
N GLY A 168 -0.69 3.54 -7.86
CA GLY A 168 0.01 2.48 -8.57
C GLY A 168 1.18 2.99 -9.41
N ARG A 169 2.15 2.12 -9.66
CA ARG A 169 3.36 2.51 -10.38
C ARG A 169 3.11 2.57 -11.89
N ARG A 170 3.61 3.64 -12.52
CA ARG A 170 3.76 3.73 -13.98
C ARG A 170 5.12 3.21 -14.42
N LEU A 171 6.16 3.43 -13.62
CA LEU A 171 7.53 3.01 -13.91
C LEU A 171 8.00 1.94 -12.92
N GLY A 172 8.71 0.94 -13.44
CA GLY A 172 9.45 0.01 -12.58
C GLY A 172 10.49 0.75 -11.72
N ARG A 173 10.87 0.22 -10.56
CA ARG A 173 11.81 0.92 -9.66
C ARG A 173 13.14 1.26 -10.34
N ASN A 174 13.74 0.28 -11.03
CA ASN A 174 15.00 0.46 -11.75
C ASN A 174 14.85 1.38 -12.96
N GLU A 175 13.67 1.36 -13.58
CA GLU A 175 13.37 2.23 -14.71
C GLU A 175 13.26 3.69 -14.27
N ALA A 176 12.51 3.97 -13.20
CA ALA A 176 12.41 5.29 -12.60
C ALA A 176 13.79 5.87 -12.29
N CYS A 177 14.64 5.10 -11.60
CA CYS A 177 16.02 5.49 -11.32
C CYS A 177 16.90 5.73 -12.56
N ARG A 178 16.54 5.14 -13.71
CA ARG A 178 17.28 5.29 -14.97
C ARG A 178 16.86 6.51 -15.75
N VAL A 179 15.56 6.80 -15.79
CA VAL A 179 14.97 7.75 -16.75
C VAL A 179 14.58 9.09 -16.13
N LEU A 180 14.39 9.15 -14.80
CA LEU A 180 13.98 10.37 -14.14
C LEU A 180 15.16 11.31 -13.88
N SER A 181 14.95 12.60 -14.11
CA SER A 181 15.88 13.67 -13.74
C SER A 181 15.68 14.04 -12.27
N VAL A 182 16.78 14.29 -11.57
CA VAL A 182 16.77 14.71 -10.17
C VAL A 182 16.09 16.07 -10.03
N GLU A 183 16.42 17.01 -10.92
CA GLU A 183 15.86 18.37 -10.94
C GLU A 183 14.33 18.34 -11.16
N ALA A 184 13.86 17.46 -12.03
CA ALA A 184 12.43 17.26 -12.24
C ALA A 184 11.76 16.65 -11.00
N CYS A 185 12.42 15.70 -10.32
CA CYS A 185 11.91 15.10 -9.08
C CYS A 185 11.83 16.14 -7.96
N GLU A 186 12.87 16.95 -7.77
CA GLU A 186 12.90 18.06 -6.79
C GLU A 186 11.76 19.07 -7.06
N ARG A 187 11.55 19.45 -8.32
CA ARG A 187 10.45 20.35 -8.69
C ARG A 187 9.09 19.74 -8.36
N ALA A 188 8.91 18.44 -8.58
CA ALA A 188 7.66 17.74 -8.25
C ALA A 188 7.42 17.62 -6.74
N MET A 189 8.46 17.77 -5.92
CA MET A 189 8.39 17.79 -4.47
C MET A 189 8.32 19.21 -3.89
N GLN A 190 8.26 20.26 -4.73
CA GLN A 190 8.28 21.64 -4.27
C GLN A 190 7.14 21.93 -3.27
N GLY A 191 7.49 22.43 -2.10
CA GLY A 191 6.55 22.70 -1.00
C GLY A 191 6.28 21.50 -0.10
N VAL A 192 6.91 20.35 -0.34
CA VAL A 192 6.89 19.17 0.52
C VAL A 192 8.26 18.98 1.15
N ILE A 193 8.32 18.90 2.47
CA ILE A 193 9.57 18.60 3.19
C ILE A 193 9.85 17.10 3.05
N HIS A 194 10.99 16.72 2.47
CA HIS A 194 11.35 15.31 2.36
C HIS A 194 12.82 15.04 2.67
N SER A 195 13.11 13.79 3.03
CA SER A 195 14.51 13.34 3.10
C SER A 195 15.19 13.47 1.74
N PRO A 196 16.48 13.85 1.68
CA PRO A 196 17.21 13.88 0.42
C PRO A 196 17.18 12.52 -0.28
N TRP A 197 17.17 12.54 -1.63
CA TRP A 197 17.27 11.30 -2.40
C TRP A 197 18.55 10.54 -2.01
N ARG A 198 18.38 9.27 -1.63
CA ARG A 198 19.50 8.43 -1.18
C ARG A 198 20.24 7.85 -2.37
N ARG A 199 21.51 7.47 -2.19
CA ARG A 199 22.22 6.68 -3.21
C ARG A 199 21.55 5.31 -3.35
N GLN A 200 21.49 4.80 -4.57
CA GLN A 200 21.03 3.44 -4.82
C GLN A 200 21.87 2.44 -3.99
N LYS A 201 21.21 1.51 -3.31
CA LYS A 201 21.93 0.42 -2.61
C LYS A 201 22.77 -0.34 -3.64
N ARG A 202 24.07 -0.53 -3.36
CA ARG A 202 25.01 -1.21 -4.26
C ARG A 202 24.51 -2.63 -4.59
N SER A 203 23.83 -2.77 -5.72
CA SER A 203 23.74 -4.03 -6.43
C SER A 203 25.09 -4.28 -7.11
N ARG A 204 25.50 -5.53 -7.32
CA ARG A 204 26.68 -5.87 -8.14
C ARG A 204 26.59 -5.39 -9.60
N LYS A 205 25.49 -4.70 -9.97
CA LYS A 205 25.25 -4.10 -11.29
C LYS A 205 25.74 -2.65 -11.33
N LYS A 206 26.18 -2.24 -12.53
CA LYS A 206 26.64 -0.90 -12.91
C LYS A 206 25.68 0.19 -12.40
N GLN A 207 26.23 1.32 -11.94
CA GLN A 207 25.44 2.50 -11.53
C GLN A 207 24.50 2.91 -12.67
N ILE A 208 23.21 3.09 -12.36
CA ILE A 208 22.17 3.39 -13.35
C ILE A 208 21.71 4.84 -13.14
N GLY A 209 21.63 5.61 -14.23
CA GLY A 209 21.16 7.00 -14.21
C GLY A 209 22.03 7.90 -13.31
N SER A 210 21.39 8.77 -12.52
CA SER A 210 22.04 9.68 -11.58
C SER A 210 22.74 8.98 -10.40
N GLY A 211 22.51 7.68 -10.19
CA GLY A 211 22.96 6.93 -9.02
C GLY A 211 22.16 7.18 -7.74
N LEU A 212 21.12 8.02 -7.81
CA LEU A 212 20.15 8.24 -6.75
C LEU A 212 18.95 7.30 -6.88
N ASP A 213 18.35 6.96 -5.74
CA ASP A 213 17.12 6.18 -5.66
C ASP A 213 15.92 7.11 -5.88
N LEU A 214 15.51 7.23 -7.14
CA LEU A 214 14.32 7.96 -7.57
C LEU A 214 13.12 7.04 -7.73
N SER A 215 13.17 5.83 -7.14
CA SER A 215 12.13 4.82 -7.37
C SER A 215 10.77 5.22 -6.82
N GLU A 216 10.71 6.12 -5.85
CA GLU A 216 9.46 6.62 -5.27
C GLU A 216 9.14 8.07 -5.62
N ALA A 217 9.84 8.66 -6.60
CA ALA A 217 9.53 10.00 -7.09
C ALA A 217 8.08 10.07 -7.62
N PRO A 218 7.39 11.22 -7.52
CA PRO A 218 6.00 11.36 -7.96
C PRO A 218 5.76 10.88 -9.39
N GLN A 219 6.69 11.16 -10.29
CA GLN A 219 6.63 10.77 -11.71
C GLN A 219 6.71 9.25 -11.96
N ALA A 220 7.12 8.45 -10.97
CA ALA A 220 7.13 7.00 -11.07
C ALA A 220 5.73 6.39 -10.90
N TYR A 221 4.76 7.18 -10.45
CA TYR A 221 3.37 6.78 -10.19
C TYR A 221 2.44 7.27 -11.29
N LYS A 222 1.25 6.65 -11.37
CA LYS A 222 0.16 7.19 -12.18
C LYS A 222 -0.38 8.47 -11.53
N ASP A 223 -1.13 9.23 -12.31
CA ASP A 223 -1.90 10.32 -11.76
C ASP A 223 -3.05 9.79 -10.88
N ILE A 224 -3.14 10.29 -9.65
CA ILE A 224 -4.11 9.84 -8.66
C ILE A 224 -5.54 10.25 -9.04
N GLU A 225 -5.71 11.39 -9.70
CA GLU A 225 -7.02 11.87 -10.17
C GLU A 225 -7.59 10.93 -11.22
N SER A 226 -6.75 10.50 -12.16
CA SER A 226 -7.11 9.52 -13.17
C SER A 226 -7.53 8.17 -12.56
N VAL A 227 -6.90 7.75 -11.45
CA VAL A 227 -7.29 6.53 -10.74
C VAL A 227 -8.66 6.70 -10.10
N LEU A 228 -8.90 7.79 -9.35
CA LEU A 228 -10.20 8.07 -8.73
C LEU A 228 -11.33 8.18 -9.74
N GLN A 229 -11.09 8.81 -10.89
CA GLN A 229 -12.07 8.92 -11.95
C GLN A 229 -12.47 7.54 -12.50
N ALA A 230 -11.48 6.66 -12.70
CA ALA A 230 -11.69 5.31 -13.21
C ALA A 230 -12.44 4.39 -12.23
N GLU A 231 -12.45 4.71 -10.93
CA GLU A 231 -13.16 3.97 -9.89
C GLU A 231 -14.29 4.78 -9.24
N SER A 232 -14.83 5.76 -9.97
CA SER A 232 -15.89 6.63 -9.48
C SER A 232 -17.18 5.88 -9.11
N ASP A 233 -17.36 4.65 -9.56
CA ASP A 233 -18.43 3.73 -9.16
C ASP A 233 -18.10 2.89 -7.91
N LEU A 234 -16.85 2.87 -7.45
CA LEU A 234 -16.38 2.07 -6.31
C LEU A 234 -16.30 2.89 -5.01
N VAL A 235 -15.96 4.17 -5.11
CA VAL A 235 -15.76 5.04 -3.94
C VAL A 235 -16.29 6.45 -4.14
N THR A 236 -16.55 7.15 -3.03
CA THR A 236 -16.83 8.59 -2.98
C THR A 236 -15.66 9.29 -2.27
N PRO A 237 -14.95 10.24 -2.90
CA PRO A 237 -13.96 11.05 -2.21
C PRO A 237 -14.63 11.91 -1.11
N LEU A 238 -14.10 11.83 0.11
CA LEU A 238 -14.56 12.62 1.26
C LEU A 238 -13.62 13.77 1.58
N GLU A 239 -12.31 13.55 1.46
CA GLU A 239 -11.29 14.56 1.74
C GLU A 239 -10.09 14.39 0.81
N ARG A 240 -9.51 15.52 0.39
CA ARG A 240 -8.27 15.58 -0.37
C ARG A 240 -7.14 16.07 0.54
N LEU A 241 -6.10 15.26 0.64
CA LEU A 241 -4.98 15.48 1.55
C LEU A 241 -3.73 15.88 0.76
N LYS A 242 -3.27 17.12 0.97
CA LYS A 242 -2.04 17.62 0.35
C LYS A 242 -0.83 17.27 1.22
N PRO A 243 0.22 16.62 0.68
CA PRO A 243 1.43 16.32 1.43
C PRO A 243 2.13 17.62 1.88
N LEU A 244 2.58 17.64 3.14
CA LEU A 244 3.42 18.70 3.73
C LEU A 244 4.83 18.19 4.01
N ALA A 245 4.95 16.97 4.53
CA ALA A 245 6.24 16.37 4.85
C ALA A 245 6.20 14.84 4.71
N VAL A 246 7.26 14.25 4.15
CA VAL A 246 7.40 12.80 3.98
C VAL A 246 8.70 12.29 4.57
N VAL A 247 8.58 11.32 5.48
CA VAL A 247 9.70 10.54 6.01
C VAL A 247 9.67 9.15 5.41
N LYS A 248 10.76 8.78 4.74
CA LYS A 248 10.93 7.48 4.09
C LYS A 248 12.09 6.71 4.69
N GLY A 249 11.84 5.42 4.99
CA GLY A 249 12.83 4.44 5.44
C GLY A 249 13.39 3.56 4.31
#